data_AF-R6F3B4-F1
#
_entry.id   AF-R6F3B4-F1
#
_cell.length_a   1.000
_cell.length_b   1.000
_cell.length_c   1.000
_cell.angle_alpha   90.00
_cell.angle_beta   90.00
_cell.angle_gamma   90.00
#
_symmetry.space_group_name_H-M   'P 1'
#
loop_
_entity.id
_entity.type
_entity.pdbx_description
1 polymer ?
#
loop_
_entity_poly.entity_id
_entity_poly.type
_entity_poly.pdbx_seq_one_letter_code
_entity_poly.pdbx_strand_id
1 'polypeptide(L)'
;MSEEIEPMSKYKWNVLAKLAETHGLGEYFADRADIPVVGGLQNLPDAGFSRMQNLLLNSRLKKIRKTEPFSEDSSIETLNFLDIIVQTTQTILTNGLHFANIVRIGDYLRKDGDKIDFIKLEKWLSRLQLAKIAQLEASILIQTLGFELDEIPFITSVTPQAYDMAIEALDAPIVIKQDEWQFHNSGIFVSNNSKAMRKTFRNYKKYFFYAPVEVASCCVHRFENSISTIEE
;
A
#
# COMPACT_ATOMS: atom_id res chain seq x y z
N MET A 1 -20.17 -34.11 -6.51
CA MET A 1 -21.01 -33.87 -5.34
C MET A 1 -20.62 -32.50 -4.83
N SER A 2 -21.30 -31.45 -5.29
CA SER A 2 -21.06 -30.07 -4.85
C SER A 2 -21.50 -30.01 -3.38
N GLU A 3 -20.58 -29.73 -2.46
CA GLU A 3 -20.96 -29.41 -1.09
C GLU A 3 -21.89 -28.20 -1.15
N GLU A 4 -23.13 -28.36 -0.65
CA GLU A 4 -24.00 -27.21 -0.37
C GLU A 4 -23.31 -26.41 0.73
N ILE A 5 -22.63 -25.34 0.33
CA ILE A 5 -22.03 -24.38 1.25
C ILE A 5 -23.19 -23.69 1.98
N GLU A 6 -23.29 -23.91 3.29
CA GLU A 6 -24.31 -23.28 4.12
C GLU A 6 -24.22 -21.74 3.96
N PRO A 7 -25.34 -21.06 3.65
CA PRO A 7 -25.33 -19.63 3.45
C PRO A 7 -24.91 -18.92 4.74
N MET A 8 -23.97 -17.99 4.60
CA MET A 8 -23.40 -17.27 5.73
C MET A 8 -24.46 -16.42 6.44
N SER A 9 -24.43 -16.36 7.77
CA SER A 9 -25.41 -15.57 8.54
C SER A 9 -25.30 -14.06 8.25
N LYS A 10 -26.42 -13.33 8.37
CA LYS A 10 -26.46 -11.86 8.19
C LYS A 10 -25.41 -11.11 9.05
N TYR A 11 -25.15 -11.60 10.26
CA TYR A 11 -24.12 -11.01 11.13
C TYR A 11 -22.72 -11.14 10.51
N LYS A 12 -22.35 -12.34 10.06
CA LYS A 12 -21.05 -12.60 9.43
C LYS A 12 -20.89 -11.79 8.13
N TRP A 13 -21.95 -11.64 7.34
CA TRP A 13 -21.97 -10.75 6.17
C TRP A 13 -21.70 -9.29 6.54
N ASN A 14 -22.34 -8.77 7.58
CA ASN A 14 -22.09 -7.40 8.04
C ASN A 14 -20.64 -7.19 8.51
N VAL A 15 -20.06 -8.19 9.19
CA VAL A 15 -18.64 -8.16 9.59
C VAL A 15 -17.74 -8.10 8.36
N LEU A 16 -17.99 -8.94 7.35
CA LEU A 16 -17.22 -8.93 6.09
C LEU A 16 -17.38 -7.62 5.33
N ALA A 17 -18.59 -7.06 5.24
CA ALA A 17 -18.82 -5.79 4.58
C ALA A 17 -18.06 -4.64 5.26
N LYS A 18 -18.06 -4.61 6.61
CA LYS A 18 -17.31 -3.62 7.38
C LYS A 18 -15.79 -3.77 7.21
N LEU A 19 -15.29 -5.01 7.18
CA LEU A 19 -13.88 -5.28 6.90
C LEU A 19 -13.51 -4.82 5.49
N ALA A 20 -14.34 -5.14 4.50
CA ALA A 20 -14.14 -4.70 3.13
C ALA A 20 -14.09 -3.17 3.04
N GLU A 21 -15.03 -2.46 3.64
CA GLU A 21 -15.05 -0.99 3.69
C GLU A 21 -13.79 -0.42 4.35
N THR A 22 -13.41 -0.95 5.52
CA THR A 22 -12.23 -0.50 6.27
C THR A 22 -10.93 -0.66 5.47
N HIS A 23 -10.87 -1.69 4.63
CA HIS A 23 -9.73 -1.97 3.77
C HIS A 23 -9.86 -1.42 2.35
N GLY A 24 -10.91 -0.64 2.04
CA GLY A 24 -11.12 0.01 0.74
C GLY A 24 -11.58 -0.95 -0.37
N LEU A 25 -12.12 -2.12 -0.01
CA LEU A 25 -12.54 -3.17 -0.95
C LEU A 25 -14.02 -3.08 -1.36
N GLY A 26 -14.76 -2.05 -0.92
CA GLY A 26 -16.22 -1.94 -1.16
C GLY A 26 -16.62 -2.13 -2.63
N GLU A 27 -15.87 -1.54 -3.56
CA GLU A 27 -16.15 -1.64 -5.00
C GLU A 27 -15.85 -3.02 -5.60
N TYR A 28 -14.84 -3.74 -5.09
CA TYR A 28 -14.54 -5.11 -5.54
C TYR A 28 -15.69 -6.08 -5.25
N PHE A 29 -16.60 -5.70 -4.35
CA PHE A 29 -17.76 -6.49 -3.96
C PHE A 29 -19.11 -5.89 -4.39
N ALA A 30 -19.11 -4.71 -5.04
CA ALA A 30 -20.34 -3.99 -5.40
C ALA A 30 -21.21 -4.73 -6.43
N ASP A 31 -20.60 -5.54 -7.30
CA ASP A 31 -21.32 -6.31 -8.34
C ASP A 31 -21.83 -7.68 -7.85
N ARG A 32 -21.56 -8.07 -6.60
CA ARG A 32 -22.13 -9.29 -6.00
C ARG A 32 -23.47 -8.97 -5.36
N ALA A 33 -24.56 -9.47 -5.95
CA ALA A 33 -25.95 -9.25 -5.53
C ALA A 33 -26.25 -9.58 -4.04
N ASP A 34 -25.40 -10.36 -3.38
CA ASP A 34 -25.55 -10.79 -1.98
C ASP A 34 -24.88 -9.84 -0.95
N ILE A 35 -24.08 -8.86 -1.41
CA ILE A 35 -23.35 -7.92 -0.56
C ILE A 35 -23.98 -6.53 -0.75
N PRO A 36 -24.39 -5.83 0.32
CA PRO A 36 -24.97 -4.49 0.20
C PRO A 36 -23.95 -3.56 -0.48
N VAL A 37 -24.39 -2.82 -1.51
CA VAL A 37 -23.59 -1.75 -2.12
C VAL A 37 -23.39 -0.67 -1.06
N VAL A 38 -22.20 -0.62 -0.48
CA VAL A 38 -21.79 0.42 0.47
C VAL A 38 -20.91 1.40 -0.30
N GLY A 39 -21.47 2.60 -0.54
CA GLY A 39 -20.83 3.63 -1.35
C GLY A 39 -19.62 4.28 -0.69
N GLY A 40 -18.64 4.66 -1.52
CA GLY A 40 -17.69 5.72 -1.21
C GLY A 40 -16.23 5.37 -1.42
N LEU A 41 -15.77 5.19 -2.66
CA LEU A 41 -14.40 5.56 -2.97
C LEU A 41 -14.34 7.08 -3.10
N GLN A 42 -13.59 7.71 -2.19
CA GLN A 42 -12.82 8.87 -2.63
C GLN A 42 -11.68 8.35 -3.51
N ASN A 43 -11.89 8.45 -4.82
CA ASN A 43 -10.88 8.54 -5.87
C ASN A 43 -9.52 7.91 -5.53
N LEU A 44 -9.33 6.61 -5.82
CA LEU A 44 -7.97 6.09 -5.93
C LEU A 44 -7.27 6.86 -7.06
N PRO A 45 -6.13 7.53 -6.80
CA PRO A 45 -5.40 8.20 -7.85
C PRO A 45 -5.01 7.20 -8.94
N ASP A 46 -5.24 7.61 -10.19
CA ASP A 46 -4.64 6.98 -11.37
C ASP A 46 -3.14 6.73 -11.09
N ALA A 47 -2.59 5.59 -11.51
CA ALA A 47 -1.25 5.13 -11.14
C ALA A 47 -0.17 6.20 -11.42
N GLY A 48 -0.43 7.10 -12.38
CA GLY A 48 0.38 8.27 -12.72
C GLY A 48 0.61 9.30 -11.60
N PHE A 49 -0.06 9.21 -10.45
CA PHE A 49 0.14 10.11 -9.30
C PHE A 49 1.01 9.56 -8.17
N SER A 50 1.48 8.30 -8.23
CA SER A 50 2.30 7.77 -7.13
C SER A 50 3.64 8.52 -7.05
N ARG A 51 4.18 8.70 -5.84
CA ARG A 51 5.40 9.49 -5.62
C ARG A 51 6.26 8.88 -4.52
N MET A 52 7.50 9.30 -4.41
CA MET A 52 8.31 8.97 -3.23
C MET A 52 8.49 10.24 -2.39
N GLN A 53 8.51 10.08 -1.07
CA GLN A 53 8.82 11.13 -0.12
C GLN A 53 10.31 11.46 -0.16
N ASN A 54 11.16 10.47 -0.43
CA ASN A 54 12.57 10.75 -0.65
C ASN A 54 12.80 11.48 -1.98
N LEU A 55 13.39 12.68 -1.93
CA LEU A 55 13.61 13.52 -3.12
C LEU A 55 14.47 12.86 -4.20
N LEU A 56 15.51 12.13 -3.81
CA LEU A 56 16.41 11.46 -4.75
C LEU A 56 15.71 10.28 -5.43
N LEU A 57 15.05 9.42 -4.65
CA LEU A 57 14.32 8.28 -5.19
C LEU A 57 13.13 8.74 -6.04
N ASN A 58 12.43 9.81 -5.63
CA ASN A 58 11.36 10.41 -6.41
C ASN A 58 11.86 10.98 -7.75
N SER A 59 13.05 11.59 -7.75
CA SER A 59 13.67 12.06 -8.99
C SER A 59 14.05 10.89 -9.92
N ARG A 60 14.48 9.76 -9.37
CA ARG A 60 14.74 8.53 -10.14
C ARG A 60 13.45 7.95 -10.72
N LEU A 61 12.36 7.90 -9.95
CA LEU A 61 11.04 7.45 -10.38
C LEU A 61 10.50 8.32 -11.53
N LYS A 62 10.56 9.65 -11.38
CA LYS A 62 10.19 10.61 -12.44
C LYS A 62 11.02 10.41 -13.70
N LYS A 63 12.32 10.10 -13.56
CA LYS A 63 13.18 9.80 -14.71
C LYS A 63 12.70 8.53 -15.43
N ILE A 64 12.43 7.45 -14.71
CA ILE A 64 11.90 6.19 -15.28
C ILE A 64 10.62 6.46 -16.08
N ARG A 65 9.62 7.12 -15.47
CA ARG A 65 8.36 7.47 -16.15
C ARG A 65 8.54 8.31 -17.40
N LYS A 66 9.49 9.24 -17.38
CA LYS A 66 9.75 10.11 -18.53
C LYS A 66 10.47 9.38 -19.66
N THR A 67 11.36 8.45 -19.35
CA THR A 67 12.20 7.78 -20.35
C THR A 67 11.55 6.55 -20.94
N GLU A 68 10.79 5.80 -20.15
CA GLU A 68 10.26 4.49 -20.57
C GLU A 68 9.39 4.55 -21.84
N PRO A 69 8.43 5.49 -21.98
CA PRO A 69 7.56 5.53 -23.16
C PRO A 69 8.30 5.76 -24.49
N PHE A 70 9.55 6.24 -24.44
CA PHE A 70 10.39 6.52 -25.61
C PHE A 70 11.54 5.52 -25.77
N SER A 71 11.60 4.48 -24.95
CA SER A 71 12.60 3.41 -25.06
C SER A 71 12.22 2.43 -26.18
N GLU A 72 13.23 1.81 -26.79
CA GLU A 72 13.03 0.83 -27.87
C GLU A 72 12.32 -0.43 -27.37
N ASP A 73 12.60 -0.80 -26.11
CA ASP A 73 12.04 -1.93 -25.39
C ASP A 73 10.89 -1.53 -24.44
N SER A 74 10.20 -0.41 -24.72
CA SER A 74 9.16 0.17 -23.86
C SER A 74 8.12 -0.84 -23.39
N SER A 75 7.87 -0.88 -22.08
CA SER A 75 6.78 -1.63 -21.46
C SER A 75 5.97 -0.73 -20.53
N ILE A 76 4.81 -0.31 -21.04
CA ILE A 76 3.86 0.53 -20.29
C ILE A 76 3.23 -0.27 -19.14
N GLU A 77 3.00 -1.56 -19.33
CA GLU A 77 2.49 -2.47 -18.32
C GLU A 77 3.46 -2.61 -17.14
N THR A 78 4.77 -2.71 -17.42
CA THR A 78 5.79 -2.71 -16.38
C THR A 78 5.82 -1.38 -15.63
N LEU A 79 5.67 -0.25 -16.34
CA LEU A 79 5.62 1.07 -15.72
C LEU A 79 4.39 1.24 -14.82
N ASN A 80 3.22 0.81 -15.29
CA ASN A 80 1.98 0.82 -14.54
C ASN A 80 2.09 -0.05 -13.28
N PHE A 81 2.68 -1.24 -13.40
CA PHE A 81 2.87 -2.12 -12.27
C PHE A 81 3.84 -1.56 -11.23
N LEU A 82 4.94 -0.94 -11.69
CA LEU A 82 5.84 -0.18 -10.82
C LEU A 82 5.07 0.89 -10.04
N ASP A 83 4.20 1.64 -10.72
CA ASP A 83 3.43 2.71 -10.11
C ASP A 83 2.42 2.20 -9.07
N ILE A 84 1.82 1.02 -9.28
CA ILE A 84 0.96 0.32 -8.31
C ILE A 84 1.76 -0.07 -7.06
N ILE A 85 2.96 -0.65 -7.21
CA ILE A 85 3.85 -1.00 -6.09
C ILE A 85 4.22 0.26 -5.30
N VAL A 86 4.65 1.33 -5.99
CA VAL A 86 5.01 2.60 -5.33
C VAL A 86 3.81 3.15 -4.55
N GLN A 87 2.61 3.18 -5.14
CA GLN A 87 1.41 3.67 -4.47
C GLN A 87 1.03 2.83 -3.24
N THR A 88 1.19 1.50 -3.35
CA THR A 88 0.94 0.56 -2.25
C THR A 88 1.91 0.83 -1.11
N THR A 89 3.21 0.93 -1.41
CA THR A 89 4.25 1.31 -0.46
C THR A 89 3.95 2.65 0.22
N GLN A 90 3.60 3.70 -0.54
CA GLN A 90 3.24 4.99 0.04
C GLN A 90 2.07 4.88 1.02
N THR A 91 1.04 4.12 0.66
CA THR A 91 -0.12 3.94 1.52
C THR A 91 0.25 3.14 2.76
N ILE A 92 1.03 2.07 2.63
CA ILE A 92 1.54 1.28 3.76
C ILE A 92 2.30 2.16 4.75
N LEU A 93 3.20 3.02 4.26
CA LEU A 93 4.01 3.88 5.12
C LEU A 93 3.20 5.02 5.74
N THR A 94 2.21 5.54 5.01
CA THR A 94 1.38 6.66 5.45
C THR A 94 0.28 6.17 6.40
N ASN A 95 -0.59 5.29 5.94
CA ASN A 95 -1.80 4.90 6.63
C ASN A 95 -1.72 3.49 7.22
N GLY A 96 -0.70 2.69 6.90
CA GLY A 96 -0.66 1.28 7.26
C GLY A 96 -1.20 0.41 6.13
N LEU A 97 -1.23 -0.91 6.36
CA LEU A 97 -1.57 -1.86 5.31
C LEU A 97 -3.09 -1.96 5.11
N HIS A 98 -3.53 -1.69 3.87
CA HIS A 98 -4.91 -1.87 3.43
C HIS A 98 -4.97 -2.91 2.32
N PHE A 99 -5.91 -3.85 2.44
CA PHE A 99 -6.03 -4.95 1.47
C PHE A 99 -6.45 -4.50 0.07
N ALA A 100 -7.13 -3.35 -0.11
CA ALA A 100 -7.40 -2.83 -1.45
C ALA A 100 -6.16 -2.67 -2.32
N ASN A 101 -5.05 -2.18 -1.74
CA ASN A 101 -3.81 -2.00 -2.49
C ASN A 101 -3.14 -3.35 -2.81
N ILE A 102 -3.18 -4.30 -1.87
CA ILE A 102 -2.67 -5.65 -2.09
C ILE A 102 -3.49 -6.35 -3.18
N VAL A 103 -4.82 -6.31 -3.09
CA VAL A 103 -5.73 -6.86 -4.10
C VAL A 103 -5.49 -6.21 -5.46
N ARG A 104 -5.20 -4.90 -5.52
CA ARG A 104 -4.84 -4.22 -6.77
C ARG A 104 -3.56 -4.76 -7.41
N ILE A 105 -2.53 -5.06 -6.63
CA ILE A 105 -1.31 -5.72 -7.13
C ILE A 105 -1.69 -7.09 -7.73
N GLY A 106 -2.46 -7.89 -7.00
CA GLY A 106 -2.88 -9.22 -7.46
C GLY A 106 -3.78 -9.18 -8.70
N ASP A 107 -4.75 -8.27 -8.74
CA ASP A 107 -5.64 -8.07 -9.90
C ASP A 107 -4.85 -7.69 -11.14
N TYR A 108 -3.85 -6.81 -11.01
CA TYR A 108 -2.99 -6.42 -12.11
C TYR A 108 -2.13 -7.59 -12.61
N LEU A 109 -1.50 -8.34 -11.69
CA LEU A 109 -0.71 -9.53 -12.03
C LEU A 109 -1.55 -10.58 -12.79
N ARG A 110 -2.80 -10.81 -12.37
CA ARG A 110 -3.68 -11.79 -13.03
C ARG A 110 -4.18 -11.34 -14.40
N LYS A 111 -4.31 -10.03 -14.64
CA LYS A 111 -4.85 -9.48 -15.90
C LYS A 111 -3.79 -9.20 -16.95
N ASP A 112 -2.65 -8.65 -16.52
CA ASP A 112 -1.61 -8.11 -17.41
C ASP A 112 -0.21 -8.65 -17.05
N GLY A 113 -0.09 -9.63 -16.15
CA GLY A 113 1.20 -10.14 -15.69
C GLY A 113 2.09 -10.74 -16.79
N ASP A 114 1.49 -11.29 -17.83
CA ASP A 114 2.19 -11.83 -19.01
C ASP A 114 2.86 -10.75 -19.87
N LYS A 115 2.42 -9.48 -19.73
CA LYS A 115 2.96 -8.32 -20.44
C LYS A 115 4.04 -7.58 -19.64
N ILE A 116 4.26 -7.96 -18.39
CA ILE A 116 5.24 -7.31 -17.50
C ILE A 116 6.64 -7.85 -17.81
N ASP A 117 7.57 -6.95 -18.10
CA ASP A 117 9.00 -7.24 -18.10
C ASP A 117 9.52 -7.23 -16.66
N PHE A 118 9.51 -8.40 -16.03
CA PHE A 118 9.95 -8.55 -14.63
C PHE A 118 11.44 -8.26 -14.43
N ILE A 119 12.29 -8.48 -15.44
CA ILE A 119 13.72 -8.17 -15.36
C ILE A 119 13.91 -6.65 -15.28
N LYS A 120 13.14 -5.90 -16.07
CA LYS A 120 13.12 -4.44 -16.03
C LYS A 120 12.53 -3.92 -14.73
N LEU A 121 11.41 -4.49 -14.27
CA LEU A 121 10.80 -4.15 -12.99
C LEU A 121 11.79 -4.31 -11.83
N GLU A 122 12.48 -5.45 -11.74
CA GLU A 122 13.43 -5.73 -10.66
C GLU A 122 14.58 -4.71 -10.62
N LYS A 123 15.09 -4.30 -11.79
CA LYS A 123 16.09 -3.23 -11.91
C LYS A 123 15.55 -1.89 -11.38
N TRP A 124 14.29 -1.56 -11.67
CA TRP A 124 13.66 -0.33 -11.18
C TRP A 124 13.42 -0.36 -9.68
N LEU A 125 12.87 -1.46 -9.15
CA LEU A 125 12.66 -1.65 -7.71
C LEU A 125 13.99 -1.56 -6.94
N SER A 126 15.05 -2.15 -7.48
CA SER A 126 16.40 -2.04 -6.92
C SER A 126 16.92 -0.61 -6.94
N ARG A 127 16.76 0.11 -8.08
CA ARG A 127 17.18 1.52 -8.24
C ARG A 127 16.43 2.47 -7.30
N LEU A 128 15.17 2.16 -6.98
CA LEU A 128 14.31 2.90 -6.07
C LEU A 128 14.42 2.42 -4.62
N GLN A 129 15.22 1.38 -4.33
CA GLN A 129 15.34 0.77 -3.00
C GLN A 129 14.01 0.24 -2.43
N LEU A 130 13.13 -0.23 -3.32
CA LEU A 130 11.81 -0.78 -2.99
C LEU A 130 11.75 -2.31 -3.08
N ALA A 131 12.83 -2.98 -3.50
CA ALA A 131 12.83 -4.44 -3.69
C ALA A 131 12.32 -5.22 -2.46
N LYS A 132 12.73 -4.84 -1.25
CA LYS A 132 12.32 -5.54 -0.02
C LYS A 132 10.85 -5.31 0.35
N ILE A 133 10.32 -4.10 0.16
CA ILE A 133 8.91 -3.81 0.44
C ILE A 133 7.99 -4.39 -0.65
N ALA A 134 8.42 -4.39 -1.91
CA ALA A 134 7.73 -5.10 -2.98
C ALA A 134 7.69 -6.61 -2.73
N GLN A 135 8.80 -7.20 -2.25
CA GLN A 135 8.81 -8.61 -1.83
C GLN A 135 7.85 -8.85 -0.66
N LEU A 136 7.74 -7.93 0.30
CA LEU A 136 6.74 -8.03 1.37
C LEU A 136 5.31 -7.99 0.81
N GLU A 137 4.99 -7.02 -0.06
CA GLU A 137 3.67 -6.90 -0.70
C GLU A 137 3.28 -8.19 -1.45
N ALA A 138 4.22 -8.75 -2.22
CA ALA A 138 4.06 -10.04 -2.90
C ALA A 138 3.95 -11.24 -1.93
N SER A 139 4.71 -11.23 -0.84
CA SER A 139 4.63 -12.30 0.18
C SER A 139 3.25 -12.32 0.85
N ILE A 140 2.61 -11.16 0.98
CA ILE A 140 1.22 -11.06 1.48
C ILE A 140 0.24 -11.64 0.47
N LEU A 141 0.41 -11.36 -0.82
CA LEU A 141 -0.40 -12.00 -1.88
C LEU A 141 -0.34 -13.53 -1.81
N ILE A 142 0.87 -14.08 -1.67
CA ILE A 142 1.07 -15.53 -1.56
C ILE A 142 0.39 -16.09 -0.32
N GLN A 143 0.67 -15.52 0.85
CA GLN A 143 0.22 -16.07 2.13
C GLN A 143 -1.25 -15.80 2.45
N THR A 144 -1.93 -14.87 1.76
CA THR A 144 -3.31 -14.47 2.08
C THR A 144 -4.29 -14.59 0.93
N LEU A 145 -3.83 -14.53 -0.33
CA LEU A 145 -4.68 -14.46 -1.53
C LEU A 145 -4.41 -15.60 -2.53
N GLY A 146 -3.60 -16.59 -2.14
CA GLY A 146 -3.39 -17.83 -2.87
C GLY A 146 -2.62 -17.65 -4.18
N PHE A 147 -1.66 -16.73 -4.20
CA PHE A 147 -0.66 -16.68 -5.27
C PHE A 147 0.42 -17.73 -5.03
N GLU A 148 0.94 -18.31 -6.10
CA GLU A 148 2.13 -19.17 -6.06
C GLU A 148 3.42 -18.34 -6.24
N LEU A 149 4.56 -18.93 -5.85
CA LEU A 149 5.86 -18.26 -5.89
C LEU A 149 6.30 -17.91 -7.33
N ASP A 150 5.98 -18.79 -8.29
CA ASP A 150 6.33 -18.65 -9.70
C ASP A 150 5.42 -17.67 -10.47
N GLU A 151 4.25 -17.33 -9.93
CA GLU A 151 3.37 -16.28 -10.47
C GLU A 151 3.92 -14.86 -10.28
N ILE A 152 4.96 -14.68 -9.44
CA ILE A 152 5.51 -13.36 -9.11
C ILE A 152 7.03 -13.34 -9.34
N PRO A 153 7.52 -13.24 -10.59
CA PRO A 153 8.92 -13.50 -10.92
C PRO A 153 9.98 -12.55 -10.32
N PHE A 154 9.57 -11.43 -9.71
CA PHE A 154 10.50 -10.47 -9.09
C PHE A 154 10.86 -10.79 -7.63
N ILE A 155 10.29 -11.85 -7.03
CA ILE A 155 10.60 -12.23 -5.64
C ILE A 155 11.58 -13.40 -5.58
N THR A 156 12.43 -13.38 -4.57
CA THR A 156 13.43 -14.44 -4.34
C THR A 156 12.98 -15.46 -3.30
N SER A 157 12.14 -15.03 -2.36
CA SER A 157 11.65 -15.85 -1.26
C SER A 157 10.45 -15.18 -0.60
N VAL A 158 9.65 -16.00 0.07
CA VAL A 158 8.50 -15.56 0.85
C VAL A 158 8.98 -14.96 2.18
N THR A 159 8.54 -13.75 2.49
CA THR A 159 8.85 -13.07 3.76
C THR A 159 8.09 -13.73 4.91
N PRO A 160 8.77 -14.33 5.91
CA PRO A 160 8.11 -15.13 6.95
C PRO A 160 7.04 -14.39 7.74
N GLN A 161 7.23 -13.08 7.99
CA GLN A 161 6.31 -12.28 8.79
C GLN A 161 5.10 -11.76 7.99
N ALA A 162 5.01 -12.00 6.68
CA ALA A 162 3.99 -11.38 5.84
C ALA A 162 2.57 -11.73 6.27
N TYR A 163 2.27 -13.00 6.60
CA TYR A 163 0.96 -13.40 7.12
C TYR A 163 0.61 -12.68 8.41
N ASP A 164 1.46 -12.76 9.44
CA ASP A 164 1.20 -12.11 10.73
C ASP A 164 0.99 -10.60 10.57
N MET A 165 1.79 -9.95 9.72
CA MET A 165 1.64 -8.52 9.43
C MET A 165 0.31 -8.19 8.75
N ALA A 166 -0.18 -9.07 7.89
CA ALA A 166 -1.44 -8.92 7.16
C ALA A 166 -2.65 -9.18 8.06
N ILE A 167 -2.62 -10.23 8.90
CA ILE A 167 -3.68 -10.49 9.89
C ILE A 167 -3.76 -9.37 10.93
N GLU A 168 -2.62 -8.89 11.46
CA GLU A 168 -2.62 -7.74 12.37
C GLU A 168 -3.25 -6.51 11.72
N ALA A 169 -3.03 -6.30 10.42
CA ALA A 169 -3.63 -5.18 9.69
C ALA A 169 -5.15 -5.34 9.52
N LEU A 170 -5.64 -6.57 9.32
CA LEU A 170 -7.09 -6.87 9.29
C LEU A 170 -7.76 -6.62 10.65
N ASP A 171 -7.13 -7.06 11.73
CA ASP A 171 -7.70 -6.98 13.08
C ASP A 171 -7.61 -5.57 13.68
N ALA A 172 -6.50 -4.88 13.41
CA ALA A 172 -6.19 -3.57 14.00
C ALA A 172 -5.71 -2.59 12.92
N PRO A 173 -6.58 -2.20 11.97
CA PRO A 173 -6.22 -1.30 10.90
C PRO A 173 -5.74 0.03 11.47
N ILE A 174 -4.58 0.46 11.00
CA ILE A 174 -4.07 1.77 11.33
C ILE A 174 -4.88 2.76 10.50
N VAL A 175 -5.56 3.68 11.18
CA VAL A 175 -6.17 4.84 10.55
C VAL A 175 -5.52 6.03 11.24
N ILE A 176 -4.56 6.66 10.56
CA ILE A 176 -3.95 7.91 11.00
C ILE A 176 -4.41 8.96 10.01
N LYS A 177 -5.43 9.72 10.37
CA LYS A 177 -5.80 10.87 9.57
C LYS A 177 -4.67 11.91 9.64
N GLN A 178 -4.39 12.60 8.54
CA GLN A 178 -3.26 13.54 8.48
C GLN A 178 -3.38 14.70 9.49
N ASP A 179 -4.60 15.10 9.80
CA ASP A 179 -4.98 16.11 10.80
C ASP A 179 -4.83 15.62 12.25
N GLU A 180 -4.72 14.32 12.50
CA GLU A 180 -4.60 13.80 13.87
C GLU A 180 -3.21 14.02 14.48
N TRP A 181 -2.16 14.20 13.67
CA TRP A 181 -0.79 14.45 14.17
C TRP A 181 -0.34 15.89 13.89
N GLN A 182 -0.99 16.85 14.56
CA GLN A 182 -0.62 18.27 14.51
C GLN A 182 -0.08 18.77 15.85
N PHE A 183 0.83 19.73 15.77
CA PHE A 183 1.28 20.47 16.94
C PHE A 183 0.39 21.70 17.14
N HIS A 184 -0.03 21.92 18.37
CA HIS A 184 -0.82 23.09 18.77
C HIS A 184 -0.01 23.97 19.71
N ASN A 185 -0.02 25.27 19.43
CA ASN A 185 0.61 26.27 20.28
C ASN A 185 -0.35 26.74 21.38
N SER A 186 0.14 26.77 22.62
CA SER A 186 -0.55 27.34 23.78
C SER A 186 0.40 28.30 24.52
N GLY A 187 0.87 29.33 23.81
CA GLY A 187 1.77 30.35 24.34
C GLY A 187 3.24 29.89 24.38
N ILE A 188 3.69 29.39 25.54
CA ILE A 188 5.07 28.89 25.75
C ILE A 188 5.13 27.36 25.57
N PHE A 189 3.98 26.68 25.60
CA PHE A 189 3.89 25.22 25.51
C PHE A 189 3.36 24.79 24.15
N VAL A 190 4.07 23.84 23.54
CA VAL A 190 3.62 23.12 22.35
C VAL A 190 3.05 21.77 22.80
N SER A 191 1.81 21.49 22.40
CA SER A 191 1.15 20.21 22.65
C SER A 191 0.94 19.43 21.35
N ASN A 192 0.82 18.10 21.44
CA ASN A 192 0.61 17.22 20.30
C ASN A 192 -0.28 16.03 20.72
N ASN A 193 -1.05 15.49 19.79
CA ASN A 193 -1.64 14.16 19.88
C ASN A 193 -0.59 13.03 19.93
N SER A 194 -0.05 12.79 21.12
CA SER A 194 0.94 11.74 21.40
C SER A 194 0.47 10.33 21.04
N LYS A 195 -0.84 10.06 21.04
CA LYS A 195 -1.41 8.78 20.62
C LYS A 195 -1.28 8.58 19.10
N ALA A 196 -1.63 9.60 18.31
CA ALA A 196 -1.46 9.57 16.85
C ALA A 196 0.02 9.42 16.49
N MET A 197 0.90 10.21 17.11
CA MET A 197 2.35 10.08 16.95
C MET A 197 2.84 8.65 17.24
N ARG A 198 2.47 8.08 18.39
CA ARG A 198 2.89 6.72 18.77
C ARG A 198 2.41 5.66 17.78
N LYS A 199 1.19 5.80 17.22
CA LYS A 199 0.69 4.91 16.16
C LYS A 199 1.52 5.04 14.88
N THR A 200 1.80 6.26 14.44
CA THR A 200 2.62 6.54 13.25
C THR A 200 4.02 5.94 13.38
N PHE A 201 4.70 6.16 14.51
CA PHE A 201 6.03 5.61 14.75
C PHE A 201 6.04 4.08 14.87
N ARG A 202 4.97 3.48 15.40
CA ARG A 202 4.81 2.02 15.40
C ARG A 202 4.74 1.49 13.97
N ASN A 203 3.98 2.16 13.10
CA ASN A 203 3.92 1.85 11.67
C ASN A 203 5.30 1.95 11.00
N TYR A 204 6.01 3.06 11.22
CA TYR A 204 7.36 3.24 10.70
C TYR A 204 8.33 2.18 11.16
N LYS A 205 8.32 1.83 12.45
CA LYS A 205 9.14 0.75 12.99
C LYS A 205 8.84 -0.58 12.29
N LYS A 206 7.56 -0.88 12.07
CA LYS A 206 7.10 -2.12 11.41
C LYS A 206 7.65 -2.24 9.99
N TYR A 207 7.75 -1.14 9.24
CA TYR A 207 8.20 -1.16 7.83
C TYR A 207 9.65 -0.71 7.60
N PHE A 208 10.38 -0.28 8.64
CA PHE A 208 11.72 0.30 8.53
C PHE A 208 12.72 -0.60 7.78
N PHE A 209 12.73 -1.90 8.06
CA PHE A 209 13.69 -2.81 7.43
C PHE A 209 13.35 -3.19 5.99
N TYR A 210 12.15 -2.83 5.53
CA TYR A 210 11.69 -3.08 4.16
C TYR A 210 11.90 -1.87 3.24
N ALA A 211 11.80 -0.64 3.76
CA ALA A 211 12.01 0.59 2.98
C ALA A 211 12.64 1.71 3.84
N PRO A 212 13.88 1.56 4.34
CA PRO A 212 14.44 2.43 5.38
C PRO A 212 14.55 3.89 4.96
N VAL A 213 14.99 4.15 3.72
CA VAL A 213 15.15 5.52 3.18
C VAL A 213 13.79 6.20 3.03
N GLU A 214 12.80 5.47 2.53
CA GLU A 214 11.46 6.00 2.34
C GLU A 214 10.74 6.22 3.68
N VAL A 215 10.92 5.32 4.65
CA VAL A 215 10.40 5.48 6.02
C VAL A 215 10.99 6.71 6.69
N ALA A 216 12.31 6.91 6.59
CA ALA A 216 12.97 8.09 7.14
C ALA A 216 12.46 9.38 6.50
N SER A 217 12.32 9.41 5.16
CA SER A 217 11.76 10.56 4.45
C SER A 217 10.29 10.80 4.79
N CYS A 218 9.48 9.75 4.95
CA CYS A 218 8.12 9.86 5.47
C CYS A 218 8.08 10.49 6.86
N CYS A 219 8.98 10.08 7.76
CA CYS A 219 9.07 10.65 9.11
C CYS A 219 9.34 12.16 9.04
N VAL A 220 10.39 12.55 8.31
CA VAL A 220 10.79 13.97 8.17
C VAL A 220 9.67 14.80 7.58
N HIS A 221 9.07 14.34 6.47
CA HIS A 221 7.98 15.07 5.82
C HIS A 221 6.76 15.25 6.75
N ARG A 222 6.41 14.22 7.53
CA ARG A 222 5.33 14.36 8.51
C ARG A 222 5.69 15.31 9.65
N PHE A 223 6.95 15.34 10.12
CA PHE A 223 7.40 16.31 11.11
C PHE A 223 7.33 17.74 10.59
N GLU A 224 7.82 17.98 9.38
CA GLU A 224 7.77 19.29 8.72
C GLU A 224 6.32 19.81 8.63
N ASN A 225 5.41 18.99 8.09
CA ASN A 225 3.99 19.34 7.99
C ASN A 225 3.31 19.54 9.35
N SER A 226 3.78 18.85 10.41
CA SER A 226 3.22 19.00 11.75
C SER A 226 3.70 20.29 12.41
N ILE A 227 4.94 20.75 12.10
CA ILE A 227 5.50 21.99 12.64
C ILE A 227 4.91 23.22 11.94
N SER A 228 4.66 23.15 10.63
CA SER A 228 4.10 24.29 9.88
C SER A 228 2.75 24.76 10.42
N THR A 229 1.98 23.90 11.08
CA THR A 229 0.70 24.27 11.72
C THR A 229 0.86 25.10 13.01
N ILE A 230 2.09 25.25 13.52
CA ILE A 230 2.42 26.14 14.64
C ILE A 230 2.77 27.56 14.11
N GLU A 231 3.27 27.63 12.87
CA GLU A 231 3.73 28.88 12.23
C GLU A 231 2.60 29.65 11.53
N GLU A 232 1.49 28.97 11.20
CA GLU A 232 0.20 29.57 10.77
C GLU A 232 -0.62 30.10 11.96
#